data_AF-A0A084A8J5-F1
#
_entry.id   AF-A0A084A8J5-F1
#
_cell.length_a   1.000
_cell.length_b   1.000
_cell.length_c   1.000
_cell.angle_alpha   90.00
_cell.angle_beta   90.00
_cell.angle_gamma   90.00
#
_symmetry.space_group_name_H-M   'P 1'
#
loop_
_entity.id
_entity.type
_entity.pdbx_description
1 polymer ?
#
loop_
_entity_poly.entity_id
_entity_poly.type
_entity_poly.pdbx_seq_one_letter_code
_entity_poly.pdbx_strand_id
1 'polypeptide(L)'
;MTLHMKFCFEEIFKSLEVRNIEVHRFLLEVSKEELIRRLNLRNDVLKKWGLSHLEDELTFFDTLPDHEKINNQQNPELVVQEILDKVGK
;
A
#
# COMPACT_ATOMS: atom_id res chain seq x y z
N MET A 1 3.51 -0.81 1.46
CA MET A 1 4.79 -0.88 2.21
C MET A 1 5.99 -0.91 1.27
N THR A 2 6.67 0.21 1.08
CA THR A 2 7.82 0.21 0.18
C THR A 2 9.00 -0.59 0.74
N LEU A 3 9.89 -1.10 -0.11
CA LEU A 3 11.12 -1.81 0.26
C LEU A 3 11.92 -1.02 1.30
N HIS A 4 11.95 0.30 1.15
CA HIS A 4 12.68 1.22 2.02
C HIS A 4 12.00 1.49 3.38
N MET A 5 10.72 1.16 3.54
CA MET A 5 9.97 1.39 4.79
C MET A 5 9.64 0.11 5.54
N LYS A 6 10.08 -1.05 5.05
CA LYS A 6 9.82 -2.36 5.68
C LYS A 6 10.19 -2.35 7.17
N PHE A 7 11.37 -1.83 7.51
CA PHE A 7 11.82 -1.75 8.90
C PHE A 7 10.91 -0.87 9.78
N CYS A 8 10.61 0.35 9.34
CA CYS A 8 9.73 1.26 10.08
C CYS A 8 8.32 0.68 10.26
N PHE A 9 7.83 -0.03 9.24
CA PHE A 9 6.52 -0.66 9.28
C PHE A 9 6.50 -1.86 10.23
N GLU A 10 7.52 -2.72 10.18
CA GLU A 10 7.67 -3.84 11.13
C GLU A 10 7.77 -3.35 12.59
N GLU A 11 8.47 -2.24 12.85
CA GLU A 11 8.51 -1.64 14.18
C GLU A 11 7.14 -1.16 14.67
N ILE A 12 6.35 -0.51 13.80
CA ILE A 12 5.00 -0.06 14.13
C ILE A 12 4.12 -1.25 14.47
N PHE A 13 4.09 -2.29 13.64
CA PHE A 13 3.26 -3.46 13.86
C PHE A 13 3.66 -4.20 15.12
N LYS A 14 4.96 -4.43 15.33
CA LYS A 14 5.46 -5.06 16.54
C LYS A 14 5.09 -4.27 17.81
N SER A 15 5.13 -2.94 17.76
CA SER A 15 4.69 -2.10 18.87
C SER A 15 3.19 -2.21 19.13
N LEU A 16 2.36 -2.34 18.10
CA LEU A 16 0.91 -2.51 18.22
C LEU A 16 0.54 -3.90 18.77
N GLU A 17 1.25 -4.94 18.32
CA GLU A 17 1.12 -6.30 18.85
C GLU A 17 1.47 -6.38 20.34
N VAL A 18 2.56 -5.73 20.78
CA VAL A 18 2.94 -5.66 22.22
C VAL A 18 1.85 -4.99 23.06
N ARG A 19 1.07 -4.08 22.46
CA ARG A 19 -0.07 -3.41 23.12
C ARG A 19 -1.37 -4.18 23.00
N ASN A 20 -1.34 -5.40 22.45
CA ASN A 20 -2.50 -6.27 22.22
C ASN A 20 -3.59 -5.59 21.36
N ILE A 21 -3.16 -4.77 20.39
CA ILE A 21 -4.05 -4.13 19.42
C ILE A 21 -4.10 -5.02 18.17
N GLU A 22 -5.29 -5.46 17.79
CA GLU A 22 -5.52 -6.17 16.53
C GLU A 22 -5.34 -5.22 15.35
N VAL A 23 -4.54 -5.64 14.36
CA VAL A 23 -4.25 -4.84 13.16
C VAL A 23 -4.49 -5.69 11.93
N HIS A 24 -5.28 -5.16 10.99
CA HIS A 24 -5.44 -5.73 9.65
C HIS A 24 -4.61 -4.91 8.66
N ARG A 25 -3.80 -5.60 7.86
CA ARG A 25 -2.95 -4.98 6.84
C ARG A 25 -3.61 -5.11 5.47
N PHE A 26 -3.69 -3.99 4.76
CA PHE A 26 -4.16 -3.95 3.39
C PHE A 26 -3.19 -3.17 2.48
N LEU A 27 -3.01 -3.66 1.25
CA LEU A 27 -2.32 -3.00 0.16
C LEU A 27 -3.36 -2.48 -0.84
N LEU A 28 -3.42 -1.16 -1.00
CA LEU A 28 -4.30 -0.51 -1.99
C LEU A 28 -3.61 -0.48 -3.35
N GLU A 29 -4.07 -1.31 -4.27
CA GLU A 29 -3.48 -1.47 -5.60
C GLU A 29 -4.16 -0.57 -6.63
N VAL A 30 -3.34 0.01 -7.50
CA VAL A 30 -3.78 0.73 -8.69
C VAL A 30 -2.83 0.36 -9.84
N SER A 31 -3.27 0.56 -11.08
CA SER A 31 -2.40 0.25 -12.21
C SER A 31 -1.14 1.11 -12.22
N LYS A 32 -0.08 0.58 -12.83
CA LYS A 32 1.21 1.26 -12.99
C LYS A 32 1.06 2.60 -13.70
N GLU A 33 0.19 2.68 -14.69
CA GLU A 33 -0.10 3.90 -15.45
C GLU A 33 -0.69 4.97 -14.54
N GLU A 34 -1.60 4.57 -13.65
CA GLU A 34 -2.21 5.48 -12.67
C GLU A 34 -1.19 5.95 -11.62
N LEU A 35 -0.26 5.10 -11.19
CA LEU A 35 0.87 5.50 -10.33
C LEU A 35 1.74 6.55 -11.02
N ILE A 36 2.15 6.29 -12.26
CA ILE A 36 2.96 7.23 -13.06
C ILE A 36 2.22 8.55 -13.24
N ARG A 37 0.93 8.51 -13.55
CA ARG A 37 0.08 9.71 -13.68
C ARG A 37 0.07 10.52 -12.38
N ARG A 38 -0.13 9.86 -11.23
CA ARG A 38 -0.12 10.52 -9.90
C ARG A 38 1.24 11.09 -9.54
N LEU A 39 2.33 10.39 -9.86
CA LEU A 39 3.71 10.88 -9.65
C LEU A 39 4.01 12.12 -10.48
N ASN A 40 3.49 12.18 -11.72
CA ASN A 40 3.65 13.34 -12.59
C ASN A 40 2.96 14.61 -12.07
N LEU A 41 2.01 14.49 -11.13
CA LEU A 41 1.35 15.63 -10.48
C LEU A 41 2.09 16.13 -9.22
N ARG A 42 3.18 15.46 -8.82
CA ARG A 42 3.98 15.85 -7.64
C ARG A 42 5.10 16.82 -8.06
N ASN A 43 5.74 17.43 -7.06
CA ASN A 43 6.94 18.24 -7.30
C ASN A 43 8.08 17.39 -7.89
N ASP A 44 9.04 18.04 -8.55
CA ASP A 44 10.12 17.37 -9.29
C ASP A 44 10.95 16.40 -8.45
N VAL A 45 11.19 16.74 -7.17
CA VAL A 45 11.96 15.89 -6.26
C VAL A 45 11.22 14.57 -6.03
N LEU A 46 9.95 14.64 -5.65
CA LEU A 46 9.12 13.45 -5.40
C LEU A 46 8.85 12.66 -6.67
N LYS A 47 8.64 13.34 -7.80
CA LYS A 47 8.45 12.70 -9.10
C LYS A 47 9.71 11.90 -9.49
N LYS A 48 10.89 12.52 -9.44
CA LYS A 48 12.15 11.87 -9.81
C LYS A 48 12.43 10.66 -8.91
N TRP A 49 12.28 10.83 -7.60
CA TRP A 49 12.47 9.74 -6.66
C TRP A 49 11.45 8.61 -6.87
N GLY A 50 10.16 8.94 -7.01
CA GLY A 50 9.12 7.93 -7.17
C GLY A 50 9.27 7.13 -8.46
N LEU A 51 9.62 7.79 -9.57
CA LEU A 51 9.85 7.11 -10.85
C LEU A 51 11.10 6.23 -10.84
N SER A 52 12.17 6.61 -10.11
CA SER A 52 13.40 5.81 -10.06
C SER A 52 13.27 4.52 -9.25
N HIS A 53 12.29 4.42 -8.35
CA HIS A 53 12.09 3.25 -7.49
C HIS A 53 10.84 2.44 -7.87
N LEU A 54 10.01 2.92 -8.80
CA LEU A 54 8.69 2.36 -9.08
C LEU A 54 8.72 0.85 -9.38
N GLU A 55 9.65 0.38 -10.21
CA GLU A 55 9.73 -1.04 -10.56
C GLU A 55 10.12 -1.93 -9.38
N ASP A 56 11.09 -1.51 -8.59
CA ASP A 56 11.55 -2.24 -7.41
C ASP A 56 10.43 -2.35 -6.38
N GLU A 57 9.67 -1.27 -6.21
CA GLU A 57 8.52 -1.23 -5.31
C GLU A 57 7.36 -2.11 -5.79
N LEU A 58 7.03 -2.06 -7.09
CA LEU A 58 6.01 -2.95 -7.66
C LEU A 58 6.40 -4.42 -7.53
N THR A 59 7.67 -4.75 -7.83
CA THR A 59 8.19 -6.11 -7.67
C THR A 59 8.09 -6.58 -6.23
N PHE A 60 8.40 -5.71 -5.26
CA PHE A 60 8.22 -6.02 -3.85
C PHE A 60 6.74 -6.28 -3.49
N PHE A 61 5.83 -5.43 -3.98
CA PHE A 61 4.40 -5.56 -3.71
C PHE A 61 3.77 -6.83 -4.29
N ASP A 62 4.25 -7.27 -5.44
CA ASP A 62 3.80 -8.52 -6.05
C ASP A 62 4.10 -9.74 -5.16
N THR A 63 5.11 -9.67 -4.28
CA THR A 63 5.42 -10.74 -3.32
C THR A 63 4.47 -10.82 -2.12
N LEU A 64 3.62 -9.81 -1.91
CA LEU A 64 2.69 -9.80 -0.78
C LEU A 64 1.47 -10.71 -1.04
N PRO A 65 0.87 -11.29 0.01
CA PRO A 65 -0.28 -12.18 -0.13
C PRO A 65 -1.51 -11.49 -0.73
N ASP A 66 -2.23 -12.18 -1.61
CA ASP A 66 -3.39 -11.60 -2.31
C ASP A 66 -4.55 -11.24 -1.38
N HIS A 67 -4.71 -11.92 -0.24
CA HIS A 67 -5.75 -11.60 0.72
C HIS A 67 -5.58 -10.22 1.36
N GLU A 68 -4.37 -9.66 1.32
CA GLU A 68 -4.09 -8.30 1.81
C GLU A 68 -4.28 -7.25 0.71
N LYS A 69 -4.37 -7.66 -0.56
CA LYS A 69 -4.54 -6.73 -1.69
C LYS A 69 -6.00 -6.30 -1.82
N ILE A 70 -6.19 -5.04 -2.17
CA ILE A 70 -7.49 -4.39 -2.40
C ILE A 70 -7.37 -3.53 -3.65
N ASN A 71 -8.27 -3.71 -4.61
CA ASN A 71 -8.31 -2.88 -5.81
C ASN A 71 -8.81 -1.48 -5.46
N ASN A 72 -7.98 -0.45 -5.68
CA ASN A 72 -8.30 0.95 -5.39
C ASN A 72 -8.55 1.78 -6.67
N GLN A 73 -8.90 1.12 -7.77
CA GLN A 73 -9.37 1.76 -9.00
C GLN A 73 -10.90 1.83 -9.08
N GLN A 74 -11.59 1.16 -8.16
CA GLN A 74 -13.04 1.20 -8.02
C GLN A 74 -13.49 2.44 -7.23
N ASN A 75 -14.81 2.59 -7.09
CA ASN A 75 -15.39 3.66 -6.28
C ASN A 75 -14.87 3.55 -4.81
N PRO A 76 -14.43 4.65 -4.16
CA PRO A 76 -14.05 4.68 -2.75
C PRO A 76 -15.02 3.98 -1.79
N GLU A 77 -16.33 4.10 -1.98
CA GLU A 77 -17.33 3.43 -1.16
C GLU A 77 -17.22 1.89 -1.26
N LEU A 78 -16.91 1.36 -2.45
CA LEU A 78 -16.68 -0.07 -2.66
C LEU A 78 -15.36 -0.54 -2.04
N VAL A 79 -14.31 0.29 -2.13
CA VAL A 79 -13.03 0.02 -1.44
C VAL A 79 -13.25 -0.09 0.07
N VAL A 80 -14.03 0.83 0.65
CA VAL A 80 -14.36 0.81 2.08
C VAL A 80 -15.16 -0.45 2.42
N GLN A 81 -16.13 -0.83 1.59
CA GLN A 81 -16.90 -2.06 1.81
C GLN A 81 -15.99 -3.30 1.80
N GLU A 82 -15.07 -3.40 0.84
CA GLU A 82 -14.12 -4.52 0.76
C GLU A 82 -13.20 -4.61 2.00
N ILE A 83 -12.78 -3.46 2.55
CA ILE A 83 -12.03 -3.41 3.81
C ILE A 83 -12.89 -3.94 4.96
N LEU A 84 -14.14 -3.48 5.08
CA LEU A 84 -15.04 -3.93 6.14
C LEU A 84 -15.32 -5.43 6.07
N ASP A 85 -15.59 -5.95 4.87
CA ASP A 85 -15.82 -7.37 4.61
C ASP A 85 -14.62 -8.22 5.04
N LYS A 86 -13.39 -7.77 4.73
CA LYS A 86 -12.14 -8.48 5.12
C LYS A 86 -11.86 -8.43 6.63
N VAL A 87 -12.36 -7.42 7.34
CA VAL A 87 -12.26 -7.30 8.80
C VAL A 87 -13.44 -8.00 9.51
N GLY A 88 -14.43 -8.50 8.75
CA GLY A 88 -15.63 -9.14 9.30
C GLY A 88 -16.59 -8.15 9.96
N LYS A 89 -16.71 -6.94 9.40
CA LYS A 89 -17.56 -5.85 9.89
C LYS A 89 -18.63 -5.42 8.89
#